data_AF-A0A315TR34-F1
#
_entry.id   AF-A0A315TR34-F1
#
_cell.length_a   1.000
_cell.length_b   1.000
_cell.length_c   1.000
_cell.angle_alpha   90.00
_cell.angle_beta   90.00
_cell.angle_gamma   90.00
#
_symmetry.space_group_name_H-M   'P 1'
#
loop_
_entity.id
_entity.type
_entity.pdbx_description
1 polymer ?
#
loop_
_entity_poly.entity_id
_entity_poly.type
_entity_poly.pdbx_seq_one_letter_code
_entity_poly.pdbx_strand_id
1 'polypeptide(L)'
;MAVAAVTGIVAASLAQGASADSSPPPQPAPLATAGNAATASSPTASPAAPATATPQPTPTATAAPQPTPTATPQPTPTASSRATPKPTPAAKAATAAPTAAAAEAAIRVPGAIGVEYERLGGATGAVGPATAVQRCGLAGGGCLQTFKHGTIAWSKATGAHLLTGALEDAWLKGGGVTSYLGYPTGDARCGGDPRVCQQAFQRGSLYNVTGKGTFPVWGAINATYESLGGLNGYLGYPLDAETCGLPGGACTQRFQRGAVYFAPGAGTFPVWGAINARYLALGGSRGYLGYPTGAESCGLRGGGCAQSFQRGRIYYAAGAGTQAVWGGLGQFYAARKAQDGALGYPVTAEACDRSGFCSQSFQYGVLQWVPGSGVRYRLTSAAYCPALNSGAVKYRTAGASRVSFAIADDYRSTRITFITCVRQPDGSYAKEWGALGHAGESGFAAPGVATGPTWQAFSPTGSFTVTQAFGLGNPGTALPYRTLNPYSRWGGRLNANYNKYFESSSDVFPDENMWYFATRPSHDYRQGVVINYNRPPDAPITMNAGFAIFLHGNNLPTWGCISLNDGDLLQYLRTAHSGDRFVMGVAYDIFN
;
A
#
# COMPACT_ATOMS: atom_id res chain seq x y z
N MET A 1 52.03 32.29 4.64
CA MET A 1 53.04 31.47 3.94
C MET A 1 52.36 30.72 2.80
N ALA A 2 52.88 30.94 1.59
CA ALA A 2 52.80 30.16 0.35
C ALA A 2 51.47 29.57 -0.16
N VAL A 3 51.05 30.15 -1.30
CA VAL A 3 50.17 29.65 -2.36
C VAL A 3 50.87 28.56 -3.18
N ALA A 4 50.14 27.57 -3.71
CA ALA A 4 50.48 26.93 -4.99
C ALA A 4 49.25 26.24 -5.63
N ALA A 5 48.79 26.83 -6.74
CA ALA A 5 47.89 26.23 -7.71
C ALA A 5 48.70 25.44 -8.75
N VAL A 6 48.14 24.37 -9.32
CA VAL A 6 48.69 23.69 -10.49
C VAL A 6 47.64 23.70 -11.61
N THR A 7 47.90 24.54 -12.60
CA THR A 7 47.33 24.55 -13.95
C THR A 7 48.13 23.60 -14.86
N GLY A 8 47.43 22.82 -15.68
CA GLY A 8 48.02 22.06 -16.79
C GLY A 8 47.29 22.35 -18.09
N ILE A 9 48.01 22.94 -19.06
CA ILE A 9 47.64 23.14 -20.47
C ILE A 9 48.65 22.35 -21.31
N VAL A 10 48.18 21.51 -22.24
CA VAL A 10 48.89 21.10 -23.48
C VAL A 10 47.80 20.77 -24.51
N ALA A 11 47.47 21.71 -25.42
CA ALA A 11 48.01 21.90 -26.77
C ALA A 11 47.39 20.97 -27.84
N ALA A 12 46.74 21.61 -28.81
CA ALA A 12 46.20 21.04 -30.03
C ALA A 12 47.30 20.90 -31.11
N SER A 13 47.17 19.87 -31.95
CA SER A 13 47.87 19.80 -33.24
C SER A 13 46.91 19.29 -34.33
N LEU A 14 46.80 20.10 -35.38
CA LEU A 14 46.15 19.84 -36.66
C LEU A 14 47.08 19.00 -37.55
N ALA A 15 46.53 18.06 -38.31
CA ALA A 15 47.13 17.60 -39.56
C ALA A 15 46.04 17.18 -40.55
N GLN A 16 46.12 17.75 -41.75
CA GLN A 16 45.30 17.53 -42.93
C GLN A 16 45.60 16.17 -43.60
N GLY A 17 44.61 15.61 -44.30
CA GLY A 17 44.77 14.43 -45.14
C GLY A 17 43.60 14.21 -46.09
N ALA A 18 43.74 14.76 -47.30
CA ALA A 18 43.26 14.37 -48.63
C ALA A 18 41.92 13.61 -48.84
N SER A 19 41.16 14.16 -49.78
CA SER A 19 40.02 13.63 -50.50
C SER A 19 40.31 12.32 -51.26
N ALA A 20 39.35 11.39 -51.26
CA ALA A 20 39.16 10.42 -52.34
C ALA A 20 37.68 10.04 -52.48
N ASP A 21 37.21 10.22 -53.70
CA ASP A 21 35.91 9.88 -54.27
C ASP A 21 35.76 8.36 -54.34
N SER A 22 34.62 7.77 -53.92
CA SER A 22 34.25 6.37 -54.19
C SER A 22 32.80 6.09 -53.80
N SER A 23 31.94 6.04 -54.81
CA SER A 23 30.54 5.58 -54.76
C SER A 23 30.36 4.21 -54.06
N PRO A 24 29.23 3.97 -53.37
CA PRO A 24 28.90 2.65 -52.84
C PRO A 24 28.43 1.69 -53.96
N PRO A 25 28.72 0.38 -53.86
CA PRO A 25 28.37 -0.61 -54.87
C PRO A 25 26.86 -0.99 -54.84
N PRO A 26 26.29 -1.47 -55.96
CA PRO A 26 24.89 -1.86 -56.05
C PRO A 26 24.61 -3.21 -55.35
N GLN A 27 23.38 -3.36 -54.83
CA GLN A 27 22.90 -4.57 -54.17
C GLN A 27 22.73 -5.77 -55.11
N PRO A 28 22.95 -7.02 -54.63
CA PRO A 28 22.62 -8.23 -55.40
C PRO A 28 21.13 -8.58 -55.35
N ALA A 29 20.60 -9.04 -56.49
CA ALA A 29 19.26 -9.58 -56.69
C ALA A 29 19.07 -10.98 -56.03
N PRO A 30 17.83 -11.43 -55.76
CA PRO A 30 17.58 -12.58 -54.90
C PRO A 30 17.79 -13.92 -55.63
N LEU A 31 18.48 -14.84 -54.97
CA LEU A 31 18.56 -16.25 -55.35
C LEU A 31 17.27 -16.97 -54.93
N ALA A 32 16.62 -17.58 -55.93
CA ALA A 32 15.62 -18.61 -55.75
C ALA A 32 16.30 -19.93 -55.33
N THR A 33 15.69 -20.65 -54.39
CA THR A 33 15.93 -22.09 -54.23
C THR A 33 14.64 -22.82 -53.86
N ALA A 34 14.40 -23.88 -54.63
CA ALA A 34 13.51 -25.01 -54.38
C ALA A 34 13.67 -25.52 -52.93
N GLY A 35 12.62 -25.94 -52.23
CA GLY A 35 11.78 -27.06 -52.61
C GLY A 35 12.40 -28.34 -52.04
N ASN A 36 11.97 -28.74 -50.84
CA ASN A 36 11.90 -30.15 -50.48
C ASN A 36 10.96 -30.37 -49.29
N ALA A 37 10.03 -31.29 -49.51
CA ALA A 37 9.08 -31.80 -48.55
C ALA A 37 9.76 -32.79 -47.59
N ALA A 38 9.34 -32.78 -46.33
CA ALA A 38 9.40 -33.95 -45.47
C ALA A 38 8.24 -33.89 -44.47
N THR A 39 7.34 -34.85 -44.64
CA THR A 39 6.20 -35.19 -43.81
C THR A 39 6.63 -35.79 -42.47
N ALA A 40 6.04 -35.33 -41.37
CA ALA A 40 5.83 -36.16 -40.17
C ALA A 40 4.64 -35.61 -39.36
N SER A 41 3.56 -36.39 -39.40
CA SER A 41 2.29 -36.19 -38.73
C SER A 41 2.43 -36.18 -37.20
N SER A 42 1.64 -35.38 -36.51
CA SER A 42 1.31 -35.54 -35.09
C SER A 42 -0.21 -35.44 -34.92
N PRO A 43 -0.83 -36.30 -34.08
CA PRO A 43 -2.26 -36.55 -34.13
C PRO A 43 -3.11 -35.48 -33.45
N THR A 44 -4.24 -35.25 -34.09
CA THR A 44 -5.45 -34.53 -33.68
C THR A 44 -6.00 -34.97 -32.32
N ALA A 45 -6.29 -34.00 -31.45
CA ALA A 45 -7.34 -34.11 -30.44
C ALA A 45 -8.28 -32.91 -30.60
N SER A 46 -9.51 -33.21 -31.04
CA SER A 46 -10.61 -32.26 -31.19
C SER A 46 -11.19 -31.88 -29.82
N PRO A 47 -11.56 -30.61 -29.56
CA PRO A 47 -12.15 -30.20 -28.30
C PRO A 47 -13.65 -30.51 -28.25
N ALA A 48 -14.09 -31.15 -27.16
CA ALA A 48 -15.50 -31.36 -26.84
C ALA A 48 -16.18 -30.04 -26.41
N ALA A 49 -17.44 -29.92 -26.82
CA ALA A 49 -18.33 -28.77 -26.62
C ALA A 49 -18.54 -28.40 -25.12
N PRO A 50 -18.78 -27.11 -24.80
CA PRO A 50 -19.12 -26.71 -23.44
C PRO A 50 -20.59 -27.02 -23.10
N ALA A 51 -20.78 -27.69 -21.96
CA ALA A 51 -22.07 -27.94 -21.36
C ALA A 51 -22.69 -26.66 -20.77
N THR A 52 -23.99 -26.58 -21.00
CA THR A 52 -25.05 -25.69 -20.49
C THR A 52 -24.87 -25.08 -19.09
N ALA A 53 -25.18 -23.79 -19.04
CA ALA A 53 -25.29 -22.94 -17.87
C ALA A 53 -26.30 -23.43 -16.83
N THR A 54 -25.94 -23.32 -15.55
CA THR A 54 -26.84 -23.39 -14.40
C THR A 54 -26.92 -21.99 -13.77
N PRO A 55 -28.12 -21.47 -13.44
CA PRO A 55 -28.25 -20.09 -12.97
C PRO A 55 -27.80 -19.93 -11.51
N GLN A 56 -26.94 -18.94 -11.29
CA GLN A 56 -26.50 -18.51 -9.96
C GLN A 56 -27.63 -17.75 -9.24
N PRO A 57 -27.91 -18.03 -7.96
CA PRO A 57 -28.99 -17.37 -7.22
C PRO A 57 -28.67 -15.89 -6.93
N THR A 58 -29.68 -15.06 -7.15
CA THR A 58 -29.73 -13.62 -6.88
C THR A 58 -29.53 -13.32 -5.39
N PRO A 59 -28.66 -12.38 -4.98
CA PRO A 59 -28.62 -11.92 -3.59
C PRO A 59 -29.80 -10.99 -3.31
N THR A 60 -30.71 -11.46 -2.46
CA THR A 60 -31.83 -10.70 -1.89
C THR A 60 -31.30 -9.52 -1.06
N ALA A 61 -31.84 -8.33 -1.30
CA ALA A 61 -31.56 -7.12 -0.53
C ALA A 61 -32.04 -7.28 0.92
N THR A 62 -31.13 -7.20 1.88
CA THR A 62 -31.47 -7.11 3.31
C THR A 62 -31.89 -5.67 3.63
N ALA A 63 -33.14 -5.52 4.04
CA ALA A 63 -33.75 -4.27 4.44
C ALA A 63 -33.09 -3.66 5.69
N ALA A 64 -32.91 -2.34 5.67
CA ALA A 64 -32.56 -1.53 6.82
C ALA A 64 -33.70 -1.53 7.86
N PRO A 65 -33.42 -1.60 9.17
CA PRO A 65 -34.47 -1.44 10.18
C PRO A 65 -34.78 0.05 10.41
N GLN A 66 -35.99 0.47 10.07
CA GLN A 66 -36.63 1.69 10.60
C GLN A 66 -37.15 1.42 12.02
N PRO A 67 -37.22 2.43 12.91
CA PRO A 67 -37.65 2.26 14.29
C PRO A 67 -39.18 2.35 14.40
N THR A 68 -39.77 1.57 15.31
CA THR A 68 -41.18 1.73 15.71
C THR A 68 -41.25 1.90 17.24
N PRO A 69 -42.11 2.79 17.77
CA PRO A 69 -42.11 3.22 19.16
C PRO A 69 -43.03 2.33 20.02
N THR A 70 -42.97 2.47 21.36
CA THR A 70 -44.16 2.77 22.23
C THR A 70 -43.90 2.52 23.74
N ALA A 71 -44.41 3.49 24.51
CA ALA A 71 -44.95 3.54 25.89
C ALA A 71 -44.09 3.30 27.15
N THR A 72 -43.99 4.42 27.88
CA THR A 72 -43.84 4.60 29.33
C THR A 72 -44.95 3.93 30.16
N PRO A 73 -44.75 3.74 31.47
CA PRO A 73 -45.57 4.51 32.41
C PRO A 73 -44.79 5.13 33.57
N GLN A 74 -45.19 6.35 33.88
CA GLN A 74 -44.82 7.19 35.04
C GLN A 74 -45.78 6.90 36.20
N PRO A 75 -45.33 7.01 37.47
CA PRO A 75 -46.22 7.36 38.58
C PRO A 75 -45.96 8.78 39.08
N THR A 76 -47.07 9.51 39.22
CA THR A 76 -47.28 10.87 39.73
C THR A 76 -46.99 11.00 41.24
N PRO A 77 -46.46 12.14 41.73
CA PRO A 77 -46.31 12.40 43.16
C PRO A 77 -47.61 12.95 43.76
N THR A 78 -48.01 12.43 44.92
CA THR A 78 -49.08 13.02 45.74
C THR A 78 -48.46 13.71 46.95
N ALA A 79 -48.68 15.02 47.05
CA ALA A 79 -48.36 15.81 48.24
C ALA A 79 -49.44 15.59 49.31
N SER A 80 -49.02 15.47 50.58
CA SER A 80 -49.89 15.74 51.72
C SER A 80 -49.09 16.39 52.84
N SER A 81 -49.49 17.62 53.16
CA SER A 81 -49.03 18.45 54.27
C SER A 81 -49.58 17.94 55.60
N ARG A 82 -48.83 18.10 56.71
CA ARG A 82 -49.23 18.93 57.88
C ARG A 82 -48.41 18.64 59.16
N ALA A 83 -47.93 19.75 59.74
CA ALA A 83 -47.68 20.09 61.15
C ALA A 83 -46.48 19.52 61.92
N THR A 84 -45.57 20.44 62.23
CA THR A 84 -44.76 20.55 63.46
C THR A 84 -45.64 20.71 64.72
N PRO A 85 -45.11 20.33 65.90
CA PRO A 85 -44.78 21.35 66.90
C PRO A 85 -43.41 21.14 67.59
N LYS A 86 -42.87 22.26 68.09
CA LYS A 86 -41.66 22.47 68.92
C LYS A 86 -42.12 22.68 70.39
N PRO A 87 -41.24 22.84 71.41
CA PRO A 87 -40.41 21.88 72.18
C PRO A 87 -40.73 21.87 73.72
N THR A 88 -39.80 21.32 74.53
CA THR A 88 -39.35 21.68 75.93
C THR A 88 -39.51 20.53 76.96
N PRO A 89 -38.67 20.37 78.03
CA PRO A 89 -37.24 20.04 78.05
C PRO A 89 -36.84 18.90 79.04
N ALA A 90 -35.58 18.45 78.92
CA ALA A 90 -34.65 17.96 79.95
C ALA A 90 -35.02 16.81 80.91
N ALA A 91 -34.25 15.71 80.83
CA ALA A 91 -33.69 15.05 82.00
C ALA A 91 -32.35 14.38 81.65
N LYS A 92 -31.35 14.63 82.50
CA LYS A 92 -29.95 14.20 82.43
C LYS A 92 -29.78 12.97 83.33
N ALA A 93 -29.31 11.84 82.79
CA ALA A 93 -28.78 10.72 83.56
C ALA A 93 -27.84 9.93 82.62
N ALA A 94 -26.53 10.13 82.72
CA ALA A 94 -25.60 9.30 83.52
C ALA A 94 -25.39 7.89 82.91
N THR A 95 -24.40 7.83 82.02
CA THR A 95 -23.36 6.79 81.88
C THR A 95 -23.65 5.37 82.38
N ALA A 96 -23.70 4.43 81.43
CA ALA A 96 -23.13 3.10 81.59
C ALA A 96 -22.36 2.75 80.30
N ALA A 97 -21.02 2.74 80.39
CA ALA A 97 -20.12 2.34 79.32
C ALA A 97 -20.19 0.82 79.10
N PRO A 98 -20.15 0.30 77.86
CA PRO A 98 -19.78 -1.08 77.63
C PRO A 98 -18.29 -1.24 77.93
N THR A 99 -18.00 -2.24 78.73
CA THR A 99 -16.68 -2.64 79.23
C THR A 99 -15.66 -2.77 78.11
N ALA A 100 -14.64 -1.91 78.16
CA ALA A 100 -13.36 -2.08 77.48
C ALA A 100 -12.63 -3.28 78.10
N ALA A 101 -12.79 -4.45 77.48
CA ALA A 101 -11.91 -5.58 77.69
C ALA A 101 -11.40 -6.01 76.31
N ALA A 102 -10.08 -5.86 76.11
CA ALA A 102 -9.28 -6.10 74.91
C ALA A 102 -9.36 -5.04 73.78
N ALA A 103 -9.09 -3.76 74.11
CA ALA A 103 -8.46 -2.88 73.12
C ALA A 103 -6.96 -3.16 73.15
N GLU A 104 -6.48 -4.08 72.30
CA GLU A 104 -5.09 -4.03 71.84
C GLU A 104 -4.77 -2.58 71.48
N ALA A 105 -3.61 -2.06 71.89
CA ALA A 105 -3.23 -0.68 71.60
C ALA A 105 -3.31 -0.42 70.09
N ALA A 106 -4.39 0.19 69.63
CA ALA A 106 -4.68 0.36 68.22
C ALA A 106 -3.55 1.16 67.59
N ILE A 107 -2.88 0.58 66.58
CA ILE A 107 -1.77 1.24 65.89
C ILE A 107 -2.31 2.55 65.30
N ARG A 108 -1.69 3.67 65.68
CA ARG A 108 -2.12 5.00 65.26
C ARG A 108 -2.04 5.15 63.73
N VAL A 109 -3.06 5.75 63.13
CA VAL A 109 -3.16 6.03 61.69
C VAL A 109 -3.27 7.56 61.47
N PRO A 110 -2.16 8.30 61.47
CA PRO A 110 -2.20 9.77 61.45
C PRO A 110 -2.26 10.37 60.04
N GLY A 111 -2.57 11.68 59.98
CA GLY A 111 -2.41 12.48 58.76
C GLY A 111 -3.34 12.08 57.61
N ALA A 112 -2.90 12.29 56.38
CA ALA A 112 -3.72 12.06 55.19
C ALA A 112 -4.08 10.58 54.97
N ILE A 113 -3.22 9.65 55.39
CA ILE A 113 -3.55 8.21 55.40
C ILE A 113 -4.70 7.95 56.38
N GLY A 114 -4.67 8.58 57.56
CA GLY A 114 -5.77 8.51 58.53
C GLY A 114 -7.09 9.03 57.98
N VAL A 115 -7.08 10.15 57.26
CA VAL A 115 -8.30 10.70 56.65
C VAL A 115 -8.91 9.72 55.65
N GLU A 116 -8.08 9.10 54.80
CA GLU A 116 -8.55 8.11 53.83
C GLU A 116 -9.02 6.82 54.50
N TYR A 117 -8.31 6.39 55.55
CA TYR A 117 -8.69 5.24 56.36
C TYR A 117 -10.08 5.38 56.99
N GLU A 118 -10.36 6.55 57.58
CA GLU A 118 -11.69 6.84 58.14
C GLU A 118 -12.76 6.94 57.05
N ARG A 119 -12.44 7.51 55.87
CA ARG A 119 -13.35 7.53 54.70
C ARG A 119 -13.75 6.12 54.28
N LEU A 120 -12.85 5.15 54.42
CA LEU A 120 -13.04 3.75 54.07
C LEU A 120 -13.67 2.91 55.21
N GLY A 121 -14.09 3.55 56.31
CA GLY A 121 -14.81 2.92 57.43
C GLY A 121 -13.92 2.41 58.56
N GLY A 122 -12.64 2.80 58.59
CA GLY A 122 -11.71 2.50 59.68
C GLY A 122 -11.54 1.00 59.95
N ALA A 123 -11.42 0.62 61.23
CA ALA A 123 -11.13 -0.76 61.65
C ALA A 123 -12.22 -1.77 61.26
N THR A 124 -13.46 -1.31 61.10
CA THR A 124 -14.62 -2.13 60.68
C THR A 124 -14.90 -2.05 59.18
N GLY A 125 -14.19 -1.18 58.47
CA GLY A 125 -14.40 -0.91 57.06
C GLY A 125 -13.65 -1.87 56.14
N ALA A 126 -13.60 -1.51 54.84
CA ALA A 126 -13.03 -2.37 53.80
C ALA A 126 -11.51 -2.64 53.97
N VAL A 127 -10.81 -1.80 54.72
CA VAL A 127 -9.34 -1.87 54.93
C VAL A 127 -8.97 -2.67 56.18
N GLY A 128 -9.84 -2.70 57.19
CA GLY A 128 -9.60 -3.39 58.47
C GLY A 128 -8.61 -2.69 59.40
N PRO A 129 -8.25 -3.27 60.56
CA PRO A 129 -7.31 -2.66 61.50
C PRO A 129 -5.91 -2.50 60.92
N ALA A 130 -5.18 -1.46 61.33
CA ALA A 130 -3.78 -1.27 60.98
C ALA A 130 -2.91 -2.39 61.58
N THR A 131 -2.00 -2.94 60.77
CA THR A 131 -1.12 -4.04 61.17
C THR A 131 0.34 -3.59 61.32
N ALA A 132 0.68 -2.40 60.80
CA ALA A 132 1.99 -1.80 60.94
C ALA A 132 1.90 -0.29 61.20
N VAL A 133 2.92 0.27 61.87
CA VAL A 133 3.05 1.72 62.05
C VAL A 133 3.28 2.41 60.71
N GLN A 134 2.73 3.62 60.56
CA GLN A 134 2.94 4.42 59.36
C GLN A 134 4.43 4.69 59.12
N ARG A 135 4.90 4.41 57.90
CA ARG A 135 6.27 4.69 57.45
C ARG A 135 6.27 5.91 56.54
N CYS A 136 6.92 6.99 56.99
CA CYS A 136 7.07 8.25 56.24
C CYS A 136 8.53 8.53 55.90
N GLY A 137 8.78 9.56 55.10
CA GLY A 137 10.13 9.90 54.60
C GLY A 137 10.55 9.06 53.41
N LEU A 138 9.58 8.43 52.74
CA LEU A 138 9.79 7.66 51.52
C LEU A 138 10.12 8.61 50.35
N ALA A 139 10.59 8.05 49.24
CA ALA A 139 10.88 8.81 48.02
C ALA A 139 9.72 9.77 47.66
N GLY A 140 10.04 11.02 47.31
CA GLY A 140 9.03 12.06 47.06
C GLY A 140 8.31 12.59 48.31
N GLY A 141 8.79 12.28 49.52
CA GLY A 141 8.23 12.77 50.79
C GLY A 141 6.92 12.08 51.19
N GLY A 142 6.64 10.89 50.65
CA GLY A 142 5.40 10.17 50.92
C GLY A 142 5.44 9.30 52.18
N CYS A 143 4.27 8.72 52.47
CA CYS A 143 4.05 7.79 53.56
C CYS A 143 3.30 6.55 53.06
N LEU A 144 3.48 5.42 53.73
CA LEU A 144 2.65 4.22 53.53
C LEU A 144 2.30 3.60 54.89
N GLN A 145 1.15 2.96 54.97
CA GLN A 145 0.74 2.17 56.12
C GLN A 145 0.00 0.92 55.66
N THR A 146 0.30 -0.21 56.32
CA THR A 146 -0.29 -1.52 56.01
C THR A 146 -1.36 -1.87 57.05
N PHE A 147 -2.43 -2.46 56.55
CA PHE A 147 -3.62 -2.85 57.27
C PHE A 147 -3.96 -4.30 56.97
N LYS A 148 -4.96 -4.85 57.66
CA LYS A 148 -5.35 -6.26 57.53
C LYS A 148 -5.74 -6.65 56.10
N HIS A 149 -6.39 -5.76 55.35
CA HIS A 149 -6.94 -6.05 54.01
C HIS A 149 -6.38 -5.15 52.91
N GLY A 150 -5.33 -4.37 53.20
CA GLY A 150 -4.73 -3.50 52.21
C GLY A 150 -3.60 -2.63 52.73
N THR A 151 -3.00 -1.87 51.82
CA THR A 151 -2.00 -0.85 52.13
C THR A 151 -2.48 0.48 51.58
N ILE A 152 -2.49 1.53 52.42
CA ILE A 152 -2.76 2.89 51.98
C ILE A 152 -1.42 3.60 51.79
N ALA A 153 -1.18 4.09 50.58
CA ALA A 153 0.00 4.86 50.23
C ALA A 153 -0.38 6.30 49.90
N TRP A 154 0.38 7.27 50.42
CA TRP A 154 0.14 8.69 50.25
C TRP A 154 1.40 9.42 49.78
N SER A 155 1.22 10.37 48.87
CA SER A 155 2.19 11.43 48.63
C SER A 155 1.48 12.78 48.46
N LYS A 156 2.22 13.88 48.64
CA LYS A 156 1.67 15.22 48.41
C LYS A 156 1.14 15.40 46.98
N ALA A 157 1.76 14.74 46.00
CA ALA A 157 1.39 14.86 44.59
C ALA A 157 0.20 13.98 44.19
N THR A 158 0.01 12.84 44.85
CA THR A 158 -0.98 11.84 44.41
C THR A 158 -2.18 11.72 45.33
N GLY A 159 -2.09 12.12 46.60
CA GLY A 159 -3.10 11.80 47.60
C GLY A 159 -2.95 10.37 48.15
N ALA A 160 -3.87 9.98 49.04
CA ALA A 160 -3.87 8.69 49.73
C ALA A 160 -4.79 7.74 48.96
N HIS A 161 -4.29 6.56 48.59
CA HIS A 161 -5.07 5.57 47.86
C HIS A 161 -4.84 4.18 48.44
N LEU A 162 -5.90 3.38 48.44
CA LEU A 162 -5.89 2.01 48.91
C LEU A 162 -5.42 1.05 47.80
N LEU A 163 -4.52 0.15 48.15
CA LEU A 163 -4.24 -1.06 47.38
C LEU A 163 -4.70 -2.28 48.17
N THR A 164 -5.32 -3.23 47.48
CA THR A 164 -5.82 -4.48 48.10
C THR A 164 -5.50 -5.70 47.25
N GLY A 165 -5.30 -6.84 47.90
CA GLY A 165 -5.24 -8.16 47.27
C GLY A 165 -4.15 -8.25 46.19
N ALA A 166 -4.45 -8.87 45.04
CA ALA A 166 -3.44 -9.14 44.02
C ALA A 166 -2.73 -7.87 43.46
N LEU A 167 -3.40 -6.72 43.46
CA LEU A 167 -2.79 -5.44 43.05
C LEU A 167 -1.76 -4.96 44.08
N GLU A 168 -2.10 -5.07 45.37
CA GLU A 168 -1.19 -4.78 46.47
C GLU A 168 0.00 -5.75 46.46
N ASP A 169 -0.26 -7.05 46.37
CA ASP A 169 0.78 -8.08 46.36
C ASP A 169 1.80 -7.84 45.24
N ALA A 170 1.31 -7.55 44.03
CA ALA A 170 2.16 -7.27 42.87
C ALA A 170 2.98 -5.97 43.06
N TRP A 171 2.35 -4.92 43.59
CA TRP A 171 3.03 -3.65 43.83
C TRP A 171 4.12 -3.78 44.89
N LEU A 172 3.81 -4.41 46.04
CA LEU A 172 4.77 -4.64 47.12
C LEU A 172 5.92 -5.55 46.68
N LYS A 173 5.62 -6.64 45.96
CA LYS A 173 6.64 -7.53 45.38
C LYS A 173 7.57 -6.78 44.41
N GLY A 174 7.05 -5.79 43.70
CA GLY A 174 7.81 -4.91 42.80
C GLY A 174 8.65 -3.83 43.51
N GLY A 175 8.63 -3.76 44.85
CA GLY A 175 9.33 -2.75 45.64
C GLY A 175 8.42 -1.60 46.13
N GLY A 176 7.12 -1.66 45.89
CA GLY A 176 6.15 -0.66 46.34
C GLY A 176 6.47 0.74 45.79
N VAL A 177 6.58 1.73 46.66
CA VAL A 177 6.88 3.13 46.29
C VAL A 177 8.22 3.30 45.56
N THR A 178 9.19 2.39 45.74
CA THR A 178 10.49 2.43 45.06
C THR A 178 10.48 1.72 43.72
N SER A 179 9.38 1.06 43.36
CA SER A 179 9.21 0.41 42.06
C SER A 179 9.22 1.41 40.90
N TYR A 180 9.25 0.89 39.68
CA TYR A 180 9.10 1.68 38.45
C TYR A 180 7.72 2.32 38.30
N LEU A 181 6.70 1.90 39.08
CA LEU A 181 5.36 2.48 39.07
C LEU A 181 5.22 3.70 39.98
N GLY A 182 5.89 3.69 41.14
CA GLY A 182 5.79 4.75 42.15
C GLY A 182 4.52 4.69 42.99
N TYR A 183 3.97 5.85 43.37
CA TYR A 183 2.75 5.94 44.17
C TYR A 183 1.49 5.72 43.32
N PRO A 184 0.43 5.14 43.90
CA PRO A 184 -0.89 5.11 43.28
C PRO A 184 -1.42 6.54 43.08
N THR A 185 -2.12 6.76 41.98
CA THR A 185 -2.76 8.06 41.63
C THR A 185 -4.28 8.00 41.69
N GLY A 186 -4.84 6.80 41.90
CA GLY A 186 -6.28 6.57 42.05
C GLY A 186 -6.57 5.21 42.68
N ASP A 187 -7.82 5.05 43.12
CA ASP A 187 -8.35 3.78 43.59
C ASP A 187 -8.53 2.76 42.45
N ALA A 188 -8.52 1.47 42.80
CA ALA A 188 -8.72 0.40 41.86
C ALA A 188 -10.14 0.41 41.25
N ARG A 189 -10.22 0.27 39.94
CA ARG A 189 -11.46 0.16 39.17
C ARG A 189 -11.59 -1.24 38.58
N CYS A 190 -12.66 -1.93 38.92
CA CYS A 190 -12.88 -3.31 38.49
C CYS A 190 -14.11 -3.43 37.59
N GLY A 191 -14.01 -4.18 36.50
CA GLY A 191 -15.15 -4.47 35.62
C GLY A 191 -14.82 -5.45 34.49
N GLY A 192 -15.81 -5.74 33.64
CA GLY A 192 -15.69 -6.60 32.46
C GLY A 192 -15.75 -8.12 32.74
N ASP A 193 -15.71 -8.90 31.66
CA ASP A 193 -15.63 -10.37 31.65
C ASP A 193 -14.47 -10.83 30.72
N PRO A 194 -13.40 -11.46 31.23
CA PRO A 194 -13.15 -11.73 32.65
C PRO A 194 -13.00 -10.43 33.46
N ARG A 195 -13.28 -10.48 34.76
CA ARG A 195 -13.13 -9.31 35.63
C ARG A 195 -11.68 -8.83 35.64
N VAL A 196 -11.47 -7.58 35.22
CA VAL A 196 -10.18 -6.88 35.25
C VAL A 196 -10.27 -5.75 36.27
N CYS A 197 -9.36 -5.75 37.23
CA CYS A 197 -9.16 -4.64 38.15
C CYS A 197 -7.92 -3.85 37.74
N GLN A 198 -8.09 -2.58 37.37
CA GLN A 198 -7.02 -1.66 37.02
C GLN A 198 -6.78 -0.67 38.16
N GLN A 199 -5.52 -0.38 38.47
CA GLN A 199 -5.16 0.74 39.33
C GLN A 199 -4.05 1.58 38.68
N ALA A 200 -4.24 2.90 38.67
CA ALA A 200 -3.29 3.84 38.09
C ALA A 200 -2.22 4.26 39.09
N PHE A 201 -1.00 4.44 38.59
CA PHE A 201 0.18 4.87 39.33
C PHE A 201 0.86 6.03 38.59
N GLN A 202 1.81 6.68 39.25
CA GLN A 202 2.54 7.82 38.68
C GLN A 202 3.20 7.53 37.33
N ARG A 203 3.67 6.30 37.11
CA ARG A 203 4.48 5.92 35.94
C ARG A 203 3.95 4.70 35.17
N GLY A 204 2.70 4.31 35.44
CA GLY A 204 2.06 3.16 34.79
C GLY A 204 0.75 2.76 35.46
N SER A 205 0.28 1.57 35.14
CA SER A 205 -0.93 0.97 35.69
C SER A 205 -0.68 -0.50 36.04
N LEU A 206 -1.31 -1.01 37.10
CA LEU A 206 -1.42 -2.45 37.37
C LEU A 206 -2.78 -2.95 36.93
N TYR A 207 -2.80 -4.12 36.27
CA TYR A 207 -4.01 -4.79 35.82
C TYR A 207 -4.06 -6.20 36.40
N ASN A 208 -4.96 -6.45 37.34
CA ASN A 208 -5.27 -7.80 37.80
C ASN A 208 -6.40 -8.39 36.94
N VAL A 209 -6.07 -9.40 36.16
CA VAL A 209 -7.01 -10.12 35.29
C VAL A 209 -7.35 -11.44 35.94
N THR A 210 -8.62 -11.60 36.30
CA THR A 210 -9.12 -12.78 37.02
C THR A 210 -8.78 -14.07 36.28
N GLY A 211 -8.11 -15.00 36.96
CA GLY A 211 -7.67 -16.27 36.39
C GLY A 211 -6.42 -16.21 35.49
N LYS A 212 -5.82 -15.02 35.28
CA LYS A 212 -4.59 -14.87 34.47
C LYS A 212 -3.41 -14.31 35.25
N GLY A 213 -3.65 -13.36 36.16
CA GLY A 213 -2.61 -12.77 37.00
C GLY A 213 -2.65 -11.25 37.01
N THR A 214 -1.69 -10.63 37.69
CA THR A 214 -1.52 -9.18 37.78
C THR A 214 -0.33 -8.71 36.97
N PHE A 215 -0.57 -7.80 36.04
CA PHE A 215 0.41 -7.36 35.05
C PHE A 215 0.63 -5.84 35.11
N PRO A 216 1.88 -5.40 35.28
CA PRO A 216 2.24 -4.00 35.14
C PRO A 216 2.32 -3.58 33.68
N VAL A 217 1.77 -2.42 33.35
CA VAL A 217 1.97 -1.74 32.08
C VAL A 217 2.54 -0.36 32.41
N TRP A 218 3.76 -0.07 31.96
CA TRP A 218 4.47 1.14 32.38
C TRP A 218 5.28 1.76 31.24
N GLY A 219 5.87 2.93 31.51
CA GLY A 219 6.78 3.59 30.58
C GLY A 219 6.15 3.89 29.22
N ALA A 220 6.94 3.73 28.15
CA ALA A 220 6.52 4.05 26.79
C ALA A 220 5.41 3.12 26.29
N ILE A 221 5.39 1.85 26.70
CA ILE A 221 4.32 0.91 26.36
C ILE A 221 2.99 1.37 26.96
N ASN A 222 2.99 1.79 28.23
CA ASN A 222 1.77 2.34 28.85
C ASN A 222 1.28 3.60 28.15
N ALA A 223 2.19 4.52 27.81
CA ALA A 223 1.81 5.74 27.11
C ALA A 223 1.11 5.44 25.77
N THR A 224 1.62 4.48 24.99
CA THR A 224 0.97 4.02 23.75
C THR A 224 -0.33 3.27 24.01
N TYR A 225 -0.38 2.41 25.04
CA TYR A 225 -1.58 1.64 25.35
C TYR A 225 -2.74 2.53 25.81
N GLU A 226 -2.48 3.49 26.70
CA GLU A 226 -3.49 4.43 27.20
C GLU A 226 -3.96 5.40 26.09
N SER A 227 -3.08 5.82 25.17
CA SER A 227 -3.49 6.66 24.03
C SER A 227 -4.44 5.96 23.05
N LEU A 228 -4.48 4.62 23.09
CA LEU A 228 -5.39 3.79 22.32
C LEU A 228 -6.68 3.44 23.09
N GLY A 229 -6.92 4.07 24.24
CA GLY A 229 -8.09 3.84 25.09
C GLY A 229 -7.90 2.78 26.17
N GLY A 230 -6.66 2.32 26.40
CA GLY A 230 -6.32 1.39 27.48
C GLY A 230 -7.18 0.13 27.47
N LEU A 231 -7.75 -0.22 28.63
CA LEU A 231 -8.59 -1.41 28.81
C LEU A 231 -9.81 -1.45 27.87
N ASN A 232 -10.36 -0.30 27.53
CA ASN A 232 -11.52 -0.16 26.65
C ASN A 232 -11.13 -0.08 25.16
N GLY A 233 -9.83 0.01 24.86
CA GLY A 233 -9.28 0.13 23.52
C GLY A 233 -9.24 -1.17 22.73
N TYR A 234 -8.63 -1.12 21.55
CA TYR A 234 -8.52 -2.26 20.63
C TYR A 234 -7.66 -3.42 21.16
N LEU A 235 -6.68 -3.13 22.02
CA LEU A 235 -5.75 -4.12 22.55
C LEU A 235 -6.36 -4.99 23.66
N GLY A 236 -7.29 -4.45 24.44
CA GLY A 236 -7.85 -5.10 25.63
C GLY A 236 -6.81 -5.24 26.75
N TYR A 237 -7.07 -6.12 27.71
CA TYR A 237 -6.22 -6.28 28.90
C TYR A 237 -4.85 -6.93 28.60
N PRO A 238 -3.81 -6.64 29.41
CA PRO A 238 -2.50 -7.29 29.31
C PRO A 238 -2.57 -8.78 29.68
N LEU A 239 -1.78 -9.60 28.99
CA LEU A 239 -1.69 -11.05 29.21
C LEU A 239 -0.41 -11.50 29.92
N ASP A 240 0.62 -10.66 29.87
CA ASP A 240 1.92 -10.88 30.48
C ASP A 240 2.57 -9.56 30.92
N ALA A 241 3.66 -9.67 31.67
CA ALA A 241 4.52 -8.55 31.98
C ALA A 241 5.42 -8.21 30.76
N GLU A 242 5.85 -6.96 30.69
CA GLU A 242 6.80 -6.51 29.67
C GLU A 242 8.06 -7.37 29.65
N THR A 243 8.41 -7.86 28.46
CA THR A 243 9.64 -8.62 28.20
C THR A 243 10.63 -7.73 27.46
N CYS A 244 11.72 -7.36 28.14
CA CYS A 244 12.82 -6.56 27.58
C CYS A 244 14.06 -7.42 27.29
N GLY A 245 15.05 -6.81 26.62
CA GLY A 245 16.30 -7.49 26.24
C GLY A 245 16.19 -8.28 24.94
N LEU A 246 15.17 -7.99 24.13
CA LEU A 246 15.06 -8.54 22.78
C LEU A 246 16.16 -7.94 21.88
N PRO A 247 16.50 -8.57 20.73
CA PRO A 247 17.52 -8.06 19.81
C PRO A 247 17.33 -6.56 19.52
N GLY A 248 18.42 -5.78 19.63
CA GLY A 248 18.39 -4.33 19.48
C GLY A 248 17.90 -3.56 20.73
N GLY A 249 17.81 -4.22 21.89
CA GLY A 249 17.36 -3.59 23.14
C GLY A 249 15.85 -3.34 23.20
N ALA A 250 15.08 -4.02 22.35
CA ALA A 250 13.64 -3.86 22.27
C ALA A 250 12.92 -4.53 23.46
N CYS A 251 11.73 -4.04 23.73
CA CYS A 251 10.80 -4.60 24.70
C CYS A 251 9.44 -4.87 24.02
N THR A 252 8.69 -5.82 24.57
CA THR A 252 7.33 -6.10 24.11
C THR A 252 6.43 -6.48 25.26
N GLN A 253 5.14 -6.20 25.12
CA GLN A 253 4.11 -6.70 26.02
C GLN A 253 2.91 -7.16 25.22
N ARG A 254 2.35 -8.33 25.58
CA ARG A 254 1.18 -8.89 24.91
C ARG A 254 -0.10 -8.49 25.62
N PHE A 255 -1.10 -8.22 24.80
CA PHE A 255 -2.45 -7.88 25.20
C PHE A 255 -3.42 -8.89 24.58
N GLN A 256 -4.67 -8.88 25.04
CA GLN A 256 -5.71 -9.80 24.60
C GLN A 256 -5.82 -9.91 23.07
N ARG A 257 -5.72 -8.77 22.36
CA ARG A 257 -5.99 -8.66 20.92
C ARG A 257 -4.81 -8.09 20.11
N GLY A 258 -3.62 -8.04 20.71
CA GLY A 258 -2.43 -7.51 20.05
C GLY A 258 -1.20 -7.52 20.94
N ALA A 259 -0.16 -6.83 20.49
CA ALA A 259 1.04 -6.59 21.28
C ALA A 259 1.53 -5.17 21.04
N VAL A 260 2.24 -4.61 22.02
CA VAL A 260 2.94 -3.34 21.88
C VAL A 260 4.43 -3.64 21.90
N TYR A 261 5.16 -3.04 20.96
CA TYR A 261 6.61 -3.17 20.84
C TYR A 261 7.24 -1.81 21.06
N PHE A 262 8.21 -1.74 21.94
CA PHE A 262 9.13 -0.63 22.07
C PHE A 262 10.47 -1.04 21.46
N ALA A 263 10.97 -0.27 20.50
CA ALA A 263 12.29 -0.47 19.93
C ALA A 263 13.10 0.84 20.03
N PRO A 264 14.29 0.81 20.65
CA PRO A 264 15.17 1.98 20.72
C PRO A 264 15.40 2.60 19.34
N GLY A 265 15.23 3.92 19.23
CA GLY A 265 15.40 4.67 17.98
C GLY A 265 14.24 4.57 16.98
N ALA A 266 13.39 3.53 17.04
CA ALA A 266 12.21 3.42 16.17
C ALA A 266 10.95 4.00 16.83
N GLY A 267 10.75 3.74 18.12
CA GLY A 267 9.57 4.19 18.88
C GLY A 267 8.76 3.04 19.46
N THR A 268 7.53 3.35 19.89
CA THR A 268 6.61 2.38 20.50
C THR A 268 5.37 2.20 19.64
N PHE A 269 5.18 1.01 19.08
CA PHE A 269 4.11 0.75 18.13
C PHE A 269 3.28 -0.47 18.51
N PRO A 270 1.94 -0.35 18.47
CA PRO A 270 1.04 -1.47 18.65
C PRO A 270 0.92 -2.27 17.34
N VAL A 271 0.65 -3.57 17.45
CA VAL A 271 0.27 -4.44 16.33
C VAL A 271 -0.95 -5.23 16.78
N TRP A 272 -2.08 -5.11 16.08
CA TRP A 272 -3.34 -5.80 16.42
C TRP A 272 -4.05 -6.39 15.20
N GLY A 273 -5.17 -7.07 15.45
CA GLY A 273 -6.09 -7.51 14.40
C GLY A 273 -5.46 -8.42 13.33
N ALA A 274 -5.91 -8.25 12.09
CA ALA A 274 -5.48 -9.09 10.97
C ALA A 274 -3.98 -8.93 10.65
N ILE A 275 -3.43 -7.71 10.79
CA ILE A 275 -2.00 -7.45 10.61
C ILE A 275 -1.18 -8.19 11.66
N ASN A 276 -1.60 -8.15 12.93
CA ASN A 276 -0.93 -8.92 14.00
C ASN A 276 -0.98 -10.43 13.76
N ALA A 277 -2.15 -10.95 13.37
CA ALA A 277 -2.29 -12.38 13.07
C ALA A 277 -1.30 -12.81 11.97
N ARG A 278 -1.17 -12.01 10.90
CA ARG A 278 -0.19 -12.27 9.83
C ARG A 278 1.25 -12.12 10.33
N TYR A 279 1.55 -11.08 11.08
CA TYR A 279 2.87 -10.82 11.64
C TYR A 279 3.35 -11.98 12.53
N LEU A 280 2.50 -12.47 13.44
CA LEU A 280 2.80 -13.62 14.29
C LEU A 280 3.01 -14.91 13.49
N ALA A 281 2.19 -15.14 12.45
CA ALA A 281 2.36 -16.29 11.55
C ALA A 281 3.69 -16.25 10.77
N LEU A 282 4.28 -15.07 10.60
CA LEU A 282 5.59 -14.87 9.98
C LEU A 282 6.75 -14.91 10.99
N GLY A 283 6.50 -15.34 12.24
CA GLY A 283 7.49 -15.42 13.31
C GLY A 283 7.59 -14.18 14.21
N GLY A 284 6.70 -13.20 14.02
CA GLY A 284 6.66 -11.97 14.81
C GLY A 284 8.00 -11.23 14.79
N SER A 285 8.43 -10.72 15.95
CA SER A 285 9.69 -9.96 16.08
C SER A 285 10.94 -10.76 15.80
N ARG A 286 10.88 -12.09 15.86
CA ARG A 286 11.97 -13.00 15.49
C ARG A 286 11.94 -13.38 14.00
N GLY A 287 10.87 -13.03 13.30
CA GLY A 287 10.69 -13.24 11.87
C GLY A 287 11.52 -12.28 11.02
N TYR A 288 11.44 -12.46 9.71
CA TYR A 288 12.22 -11.69 8.75
C TYR A 288 11.84 -10.20 8.70
N LEU A 289 10.59 -9.84 9.07
CA LEU A 289 10.13 -8.44 9.09
C LEU A 289 10.77 -7.60 10.20
N GLY A 290 11.15 -8.22 11.32
CA GLY A 290 11.61 -7.51 12.52
C GLY A 290 10.49 -6.73 13.22
N TYR A 291 10.85 -5.74 14.03
CA TYR A 291 9.89 -4.95 14.82
C TYR A 291 9.06 -4.00 13.97
N PRO A 292 7.85 -3.61 14.43
CA PRO A 292 7.12 -2.49 13.83
C PRO A 292 7.93 -1.19 13.96
N THR A 293 7.87 -0.37 12.92
CA THR A 293 8.54 0.95 12.83
C THR A 293 7.56 2.10 12.63
N GLY A 294 6.26 1.79 12.62
CA GLY A 294 5.19 2.76 12.53
C GLY A 294 3.88 2.16 13.04
N ALA A 295 2.92 3.03 13.37
CA ALA A 295 1.56 2.60 13.67
C ALA A 295 0.87 2.07 12.40
N GLU A 296 -0.17 1.26 12.59
CA GLU A 296 -1.07 0.91 11.50
C GLU A 296 -1.74 2.17 10.93
N SER A 297 -1.71 2.31 9.60
CA SER A 297 -2.34 3.40 8.87
C SER A 297 -3.44 2.83 7.97
N CYS A 298 -4.68 3.23 8.25
CA CYS A 298 -5.89 2.82 7.51
C CYS A 298 -6.44 3.98 6.67
N GLY A 299 -7.31 3.67 5.72
CA GLY A 299 -7.84 4.64 4.75
C GLY A 299 -7.02 4.70 3.47
N LEU A 300 -6.19 3.68 3.22
CA LEU A 300 -5.52 3.48 1.94
C LEU A 300 -6.57 3.15 0.85
N ARG A 301 -6.15 3.20 -0.42
CA ARG A 301 -6.99 2.89 -1.59
C ARG A 301 -7.89 1.69 -1.35
N GLY A 302 -9.18 1.80 -1.63
CA GLY A 302 -10.13 0.69 -1.44
C GLY A 302 -10.36 0.28 0.02
N GLY A 303 -10.11 1.18 0.98
CA GLY A 303 -10.32 0.94 2.41
C GLY A 303 -9.24 0.07 3.07
N GLY A 304 -8.05 -0.02 2.46
CA GLY A 304 -6.96 -0.81 3.00
C GLY A 304 -6.27 -0.18 4.21
N CYS A 305 -5.50 -1.00 4.91
CA CYS A 305 -4.60 -0.61 5.99
C CYS A 305 -3.20 -1.14 5.72
N ALA A 306 -2.18 -0.50 6.26
CA ALA A 306 -0.82 -1.01 6.22
C ALA A 306 -0.05 -0.65 7.47
N GLN A 307 0.92 -1.49 7.83
CA GLN A 307 1.85 -1.21 8.91
C GLN A 307 3.29 -1.52 8.48
N SER A 308 4.19 -0.60 8.80
CA SER A 308 5.62 -0.68 8.49
C SER A 308 6.38 -1.44 9.57
N PHE A 309 7.33 -2.25 9.13
CA PHE A 309 8.26 -3.02 9.95
C PHE A 309 9.69 -2.73 9.48
N GLN A 310 10.69 -3.14 10.25
CA GLN A 310 12.09 -2.85 9.98
C GLN A 310 12.55 -3.25 8.56
N ARG A 311 12.04 -4.38 8.04
CA ARG A 311 12.49 -4.92 6.73
C ARG A 311 11.36 -5.13 5.72
N GLY A 312 10.17 -4.61 5.99
CA GLY A 312 9.03 -4.78 5.11
C GLY A 312 7.77 -4.09 5.60
N ARG A 313 6.66 -4.36 4.92
CA ARG A 313 5.35 -3.80 5.24
C ARG A 313 4.29 -4.89 5.16
N ILE A 314 3.33 -4.87 6.07
CA ILE A 314 2.13 -5.72 5.96
C ILE A 314 0.98 -4.84 5.52
N TYR A 315 0.27 -5.28 4.49
CA TYR A 315 -0.95 -4.66 3.99
C TYR A 315 -2.14 -5.54 4.33
N TYR A 316 -3.26 -4.90 4.63
CA TYR A 316 -4.59 -5.48 4.66
C TYR A 316 -5.48 -4.73 3.67
N ALA A 317 -6.22 -5.45 2.84
CA ALA A 317 -7.32 -4.85 2.08
C ALA A 317 -8.43 -5.88 1.85
N ALA A 318 -9.68 -5.41 1.79
CA ALA A 318 -10.81 -6.25 1.42
C ALA A 318 -10.57 -6.88 0.03
N GLY A 319 -10.83 -8.18 -0.10
CA GLY A 319 -10.57 -8.96 -1.31
C GLY A 319 -9.10 -9.36 -1.55
N ALA A 320 -8.12 -8.60 -1.05
CA ALA A 320 -6.70 -8.97 -1.14
C ALA A 320 -6.20 -9.76 0.08
N GLY A 321 -6.87 -9.61 1.23
CA GLY A 321 -6.46 -10.23 2.49
C GLY A 321 -5.30 -9.48 3.15
N THR A 322 -4.57 -10.18 4.04
CA THR A 322 -3.44 -9.62 4.78
C THR A 322 -2.12 -10.22 4.31
N GLN A 323 -1.29 -9.44 3.61
CA GLN A 323 -0.03 -9.92 3.04
C GLN A 323 1.16 -9.01 3.37
N ALA A 324 2.30 -9.64 3.58
CA ALA A 324 3.57 -8.95 3.77
C ALA A 324 4.28 -8.77 2.42
N VAL A 325 4.96 -7.65 2.25
CA VAL A 325 5.89 -7.39 1.15
C VAL A 325 7.20 -6.90 1.76
N TRP A 326 8.32 -7.50 1.38
CA TRP A 326 9.61 -7.28 2.04
C TRP A 326 10.78 -7.50 1.07
N GLY A 327 12.01 -7.24 1.53
CA GLY A 327 13.22 -7.47 0.74
C GLY A 327 13.25 -6.69 -0.59
N GLY A 328 13.90 -7.27 -1.60
CA GLY A 328 14.04 -6.64 -2.93
C GLY A 328 12.71 -6.43 -3.65
N LEU A 329 11.77 -7.37 -3.52
CA LEU A 329 10.41 -7.21 -4.06
C LEU A 329 9.67 -6.04 -3.39
N GLY A 330 9.76 -5.94 -2.07
CA GLY A 330 9.14 -4.86 -1.30
C GLY A 330 9.73 -3.48 -1.61
N GLN A 331 11.05 -3.39 -1.77
CA GLN A 331 11.70 -2.14 -2.19
C GLN A 331 11.27 -1.73 -3.60
N PHE A 332 11.22 -2.69 -4.54
CA PHE A 332 10.79 -2.43 -5.90
C PHE A 332 9.33 -1.97 -5.98
N TYR A 333 8.45 -2.60 -5.19
CA TYR A 333 7.03 -2.23 -5.04
C TYR A 333 6.84 -0.86 -4.39
N ALA A 334 7.59 -0.56 -3.32
CA ALA A 334 7.51 0.72 -2.62
C ALA A 334 7.97 1.91 -3.48
N ALA A 335 9.05 1.74 -4.26
CA ALA A 335 9.53 2.73 -5.22
C ALA A 335 8.50 3.06 -6.33
N ARG A 336 7.48 2.21 -6.45
CA ARG A 336 6.43 2.20 -7.46
C ARG A 336 5.05 2.56 -6.90
N LYS A 337 5.05 3.41 -5.88
CA LYS A 337 3.84 3.88 -5.17
C LYS A 337 3.02 2.77 -4.51
N ALA A 338 3.62 1.60 -4.29
CA ALA A 338 2.98 0.50 -3.56
C ALA A 338 1.55 0.23 -4.04
N GLN A 339 0.57 0.19 -3.13
CA GLN A 339 -0.83 -0.15 -3.42
C GLN A 339 -1.54 0.90 -4.29
N ASP A 340 -0.98 2.11 -4.37
CA ASP A 340 -1.49 3.20 -5.20
C ASP A 340 -0.93 3.12 -6.64
N GLY A 341 0.11 2.32 -6.86
CA GLY A 341 0.67 1.99 -8.17
C GLY A 341 -0.21 1.05 -8.99
N ALA A 342 0.30 0.65 -10.16
CA ALA A 342 -0.42 -0.17 -11.12
C ALA A 342 -0.64 -1.62 -10.67
N LEU A 343 0.17 -2.14 -9.73
CA LEU A 343 0.03 -3.52 -9.22
C LEU A 343 -1.17 -3.69 -8.27
N GLY A 344 -1.56 -2.63 -7.56
CA GLY A 344 -2.51 -2.73 -6.44
C GLY A 344 -1.95 -3.52 -5.26
N TYR A 345 -2.82 -4.03 -4.40
CA TYR A 345 -2.42 -4.75 -3.18
C TYR A 345 -1.80 -6.13 -3.46
N PRO A 346 -0.89 -6.61 -2.60
CA PRO A 346 -0.46 -8.01 -2.62
C PRO A 346 -1.63 -8.94 -2.26
N VAL A 347 -1.79 -10.02 -3.03
CA VAL A 347 -2.88 -11.01 -2.83
C VAL A 347 -2.38 -12.38 -2.38
N THR A 348 -1.10 -12.69 -2.59
CA THR A 348 -0.46 -13.91 -2.09
C THR A 348 0.66 -13.60 -1.11
N ALA A 349 1.05 -14.61 -0.32
CA ALA A 349 2.36 -14.63 0.29
C ALA A 349 3.44 -14.63 -0.81
N GLU A 350 4.62 -14.11 -0.49
CA GLU A 350 5.81 -14.38 -1.30
C GLU A 350 6.20 -15.86 -1.17
N ALA A 351 6.44 -16.50 -2.30
CA ALA A 351 6.86 -17.90 -2.38
C ALA A 351 8.21 -17.99 -3.09
N CYS A 352 9.20 -18.57 -2.44
CA CYS A 352 10.53 -18.78 -2.99
C CYS A 352 10.80 -20.27 -3.20
N ASP A 353 11.47 -20.61 -4.30
CA ASP A 353 12.01 -21.95 -4.51
C ASP A 353 13.44 -22.08 -3.97
N ARG A 354 14.02 -23.29 -4.08
CA ARG A 354 15.38 -23.58 -3.59
C ARG A 354 16.48 -22.84 -4.36
N SER A 355 16.20 -22.36 -5.57
CA SER A 355 17.15 -21.60 -6.37
C SER A 355 17.23 -20.13 -5.94
N GLY A 356 16.32 -19.69 -5.05
CA GLY A 356 16.19 -18.30 -4.65
C GLY A 356 15.34 -17.48 -5.62
N PHE A 357 14.63 -18.13 -6.56
CA PHE A 357 13.59 -17.47 -7.33
C PHE A 357 12.37 -17.28 -6.44
N CYS A 358 11.93 -16.03 -6.28
CA CYS A 358 10.76 -15.70 -5.47
C CYS A 358 9.67 -15.06 -6.33
N SER A 359 8.41 -15.29 -5.99
CA SER A 359 7.26 -14.74 -6.70
C SER A 359 6.19 -14.29 -5.71
N GLN A 360 5.59 -13.14 -5.99
CA GLN A 360 4.43 -12.65 -5.26
C GLN A 360 3.41 -12.06 -6.23
N SER A 361 2.15 -12.48 -6.08
CA SER A 361 1.04 -11.96 -6.88
C SER A 361 0.40 -10.76 -6.18
N PHE A 362 -0.01 -9.81 -7.01
CA PHE A 362 -0.73 -8.59 -6.67
C PHE A 362 -2.06 -8.58 -7.43
N GLN A 363 -2.97 -7.68 -7.06
CA GLN A 363 -4.30 -7.59 -7.69
C GLN A 363 -4.24 -7.52 -9.22
N TYR A 364 -3.24 -6.84 -9.76
CA TYR A 364 -3.14 -6.60 -11.20
C TYR A 364 -1.81 -7.02 -11.82
N GLY A 365 -1.04 -7.88 -11.16
CA GLY A 365 0.24 -8.32 -11.70
C GLY A 365 1.02 -9.24 -10.78
N VAL A 366 2.27 -9.49 -11.17
CA VAL A 366 3.19 -10.35 -10.43
C VAL A 366 4.57 -9.69 -10.38
N LEU A 367 5.21 -9.78 -9.22
CA LEU A 367 6.62 -9.50 -9.08
C LEU A 367 7.37 -10.81 -8.90
N GLN A 368 8.48 -10.96 -9.61
CA GLN A 368 9.35 -12.12 -9.50
C GLN A 368 10.78 -11.69 -9.25
N TRP A 369 11.40 -12.20 -8.20
CA TRP A 369 12.83 -12.03 -7.95
C TRP A 369 13.59 -13.14 -8.66
N VAL A 370 14.51 -12.74 -9.55
CA VAL A 370 15.40 -13.65 -10.25
C VAL A 370 16.82 -13.42 -9.75
N PRO A 371 17.48 -14.43 -9.14
CA PRO A 371 18.86 -14.33 -8.71
C PRO A 371 19.78 -13.82 -9.83
N GLY A 372 20.58 -12.80 -9.54
CA GLY A 372 21.50 -12.17 -10.50
C GLY A 372 20.86 -11.26 -11.55
N SER A 373 19.53 -11.28 -11.72
CA SER A 373 18.80 -10.43 -12.69
C SER A 373 17.89 -9.38 -12.04
N GLY A 374 17.58 -9.51 -10.75
CA GLY A 374 16.73 -8.58 -10.02
C GLY A 374 15.24 -8.85 -10.17
N VAL A 375 14.42 -7.80 -10.12
CA VAL A 375 12.94 -7.92 -10.12
C VAL A 375 12.39 -7.88 -11.54
N ARG A 376 11.67 -8.93 -11.93
CA ARG A 376 10.78 -8.94 -13.08
C ARG A 376 9.41 -8.43 -12.68
N TYR A 377 8.88 -7.53 -13.50
CA TYR A 377 7.63 -6.82 -13.31
C TYR A 377 6.70 -7.12 -14.48
N ARG A 378 5.55 -7.74 -14.20
CA ARG A 378 4.55 -8.02 -15.23
C ARG A 378 3.17 -7.61 -14.72
N LEU A 379 2.49 -6.80 -15.52
CA LEU A 379 1.09 -6.43 -15.31
C LEU A 379 0.17 -7.38 -16.08
N THR A 380 -1.03 -7.60 -15.54
CA THR A 380 -2.10 -8.24 -16.30
C THR A 380 -2.81 -7.18 -17.14
N SER A 381 -3.52 -7.62 -18.19
CA SER A 381 -4.32 -6.71 -19.02
C SER A 381 -5.41 -5.96 -18.24
N ALA A 382 -5.79 -6.46 -17.06
CA ALA A 382 -6.74 -5.80 -16.16
C ALA A 382 -6.13 -4.61 -15.41
N ALA A 383 -4.80 -4.44 -15.41
CA ALA A 383 -4.14 -3.36 -14.67
C ALA A 383 -4.26 -1.99 -15.34
N TYR A 384 -4.43 -1.94 -16.66
CA TYR A 384 -4.05 -0.76 -17.44
C TYR A 384 -5.04 0.39 -17.24
N CYS A 385 -6.34 0.10 -17.28
CA CYS A 385 -7.36 1.12 -17.02
C CYS A 385 -7.44 1.53 -15.54
N PRO A 386 -7.37 0.60 -14.56
CA PRO A 386 -7.19 0.97 -13.15
C PRO A 386 -5.95 1.82 -12.86
N ALA A 387 -4.86 1.64 -13.62
CA ALA A 387 -3.66 2.46 -13.50
C ALA A 387 -3.86 3.89 -14.01
N LEU A 388 -4.73 4.12 -14.99
CA LEU A 388 -5.17 5.47 -15.35
C LEU A 388 -5.95 6.10 -14.19
N ASN A 389 -6.88 5.35 -13.61
CA ASN A 389 -7.74 5.83 -12.53
C ASN A 389 -6.97 6.19 -11.26
N SER A 390 -5.89 5.49 -10.96
CA SER A 390 -5.04 5.78 -9.80
C SER A 390 -3.92 6.80 -10.07
N GLY A 391 -3.78 7.28 -11.31
CA GLY A 391 -2.65 8.14 -11.68
C GLY A 391 -1.30 7.42 -11.64
N ALA A 392 -1.29 6.10 -11.82
CA ALA A 392 -0.08 5.29 -11.88
C ALA A 392 0.63 5.40 -13.25
N VAL A 393 -0.05 5.84 -14.31
CA VAL A 393 0.57 6.10 -15.62
C VAL A 393 1.46 7.35 -15.54
N LYS A 394 2.75 7.22 -15.88
CA LYS A 394 3.73 8.32 -15.81
C LYS A 394 3.56 9.37 -16.92
N TYR A 395 2.98 8.96 -18.05
CA TYR A 395 2.79 9.84 -19.20
C TYR A 395 1.43 10.53 -19.17
N ARG A 396 1.41 11.82 -19.53
CA ARG A 396 0.20 12.63 -19.58
C ARG A 396 -0.73 12.14 -20.69
N THR A 397 -1.94 11.72 -20.31
CA THR A 397 -3.01 11.35 -21.26
C THR A 397 -3.97 12.51 -21.54
N ALA A 398 -3.76 13.68 -20.93
CA ALA A 398 -4.53 14.91 -21.17
C ALA A 398 -6.06 14.76 -21.04
N GLY A 399 -6.53 13.79 -20.27
CA GLY A 399 -7.97 13.54 -20.09
C GLY A 399 -8.69 13.02 -21.33
N ALA A 400 -7.96 12.45 -22.31
CA ALA A 400 -8.53 11.94 -23.54
C ALA A 400 -9.65 10.93 -23.27
N SER A 401 -10.75 11.02 -24.03
CA SER A 401 -11.89 10.11 -23.89
C SER A 401 -11.52 8.64 -24.10
N ARG A 402 -10.46 8.38 -24.87
CA ARG A 402 -9.91 7.05 -25.08
C ARG A 402 -8.38 7.08 -25.00
N VAL A 403 -7.85 6.08 -24.32
CA VAL A 403 -6.41 5.84 -24.18
C VAL A 403 -6.13 4.38 -24.55
N SER A 404 -5.31 4.18 -25.58
CA SER A 404 -4.81 2.86 -25.95
C SER A 404 -3.38 2.68 -25.51
N PHE A 405 -3.06 1.47 -25.06
CA PHE A 405 -1.77 1.08 -24.55
C PHE A 405 -1.15 0.04 -25.47
N ALA A 406 0.14 0.19 -25.78
CA ALA A 406 0.96 -0.81 -26.46
C ALA A 406 2.18 -1.12 -25.59
N ILE A 407 2.11 -2.17 -24.79
CA ILE A 407 3.06 -2.42 -23.70
C ILE A 407 3.82 -3.71 -23.90
N ALA A 408 5.15 -3.62 -23.90
CA ALA A 408 6.06 -4.76 -23.85
C ALA A 408 6.50 -5.08 -22.40
N ASP A 409 6.92 -6.34 -22.18
CA ASP A 409 7.48 -6.79 -20.90
C ASP A 409 8.92 -6.26 -20.69
N ASP A 410 9.69 -6.10 -21.78
CA ASP A 410 11.07 -5.59 -21.76
C ASP A 410 11.39 -4.82 -23.06
N TYR A 411 12.52 -4.10 -23.09
CA TYR A 411 12.88 -3.24 -24.22
C TYR A 411 13.19 -3.98 -25.52
N ARG A 412 13.63 -5.25 -25.45
CA ARG A 412 13.96 -6.06 -26.63
C ARG A 412 12.79 -6.92 -27.07
N SER A 413 11.75 -7.05 -26.25
CA SER A 413 10.53 -7.76 -26.61
C SER A 413 9.80 -7.00 -27.71
N THR A 414 9.61 -7.68 -28.83
CA THR A 414 8.75 -7.20 -29.90
C THR A 414 7.29 -7.47 -29.60
N ARG A 415 6.94 -8.46 -28.78
CA ARG A 415 5.55 -8.74 -28.41
C ARG A 415 5.01 -7.68 -27.46
N ILE A 416 3.80 -7.20 -27.74
CA ILE A 416 3.09 -6.25 -26.90
C ILE A 416 1.70 -6.77 -26.50
N THR A 417 1.24 -6.30 -25.36
CA THR A 417 -0.17 -6.34 -24.98
C THR A 417 -0.81 -5.00 -25.35
N PHE A 418 -1.84 -5.05 -26.18
CA PHE A 418 -2.60 -3.89 -26.61
C PHE A 418 -3.91 -3.77 -25.83
N ILE A 419 -4.16 -2.65 -25.15
CA ILE A 419 -5.39 -2.45 -24.36
C ILE A 419 -5.96 -1.07 -24.62
N THR A 420 -7.25 -1.00 -24.93
CA THR A 420 -7.97 0.26 -25.07
C THR A 420 -8.85 0.50 -23.86
N CYS A 421 -8.70 1.68 -23.26
CA CYS A 421 -9.49 2.16 -22.14
C CYS A 421 -10.33 3.35 -22.58
N VAL A 422 -11.61 3.36 -22.20
CA VAL A 422 -12.55 4.46 -22.49
C VAL A 422 -13.01 5.11 -21.19
N ARG A 423 -13.08 6.44 -21.22
CA ARG A 423 -13.53 7.26 -20.10
C ARG A 423 -15.05 7.17 -19.97
N GLN A 424 -15.49 6.78 -18.79
CA GLN A 424 -16.88 6.65 -18.37
C GLN A 424 -17.45 8.01 -17.92
N PRO A 425 -18.79 8.14 -17.82
CA PRO A 425 -19.43 9.37 -17.37
C PRO A 425 -19.00 9.84 -15.96
N ASP A 426 -18.67 8.91 -15.08
CA ASP A 426 -18.13 9.19 -13.73
C ASP A 426 -16.67 9.66 -13.74
N GLY A 427 -16.06 9.71 -14.92
CA GLY A 427 -14.69 10.13 -15.16
C GLY A 427 -13.63 9.05 -14.99
N SER A 428 -14.02 7.84 -14.58
CA SER A 428 -13.14 6.67 -14.52
C SER A 428 -12.90 6.09 -15.92
N TYR A 429 -11.86 5.31 -16.09
CA TYR A 429 -11.55 4.56 -17.30
C TYR A 429 -11.88 3.08 -17.10
N ALA A 430 -12.59 2.50 -18.06
CA ALA A 430 -12.87 1.07 -18.13
C ALA A 430 -12.28 0.47 -19.41
N LYS A 431 -11.96 -0.82 -19.38
CA LYS A 431 -11.46 -1.54 -20.55
C LYS A 431 -12.56 -1.67 -21.59
N GLU A 432 -12.28 -1.20 -22.80
CA GLU A 432 -13.16 -1.39 -23.97
C GLU A 432 -12.86 -2.75 -24.60
N TRP A 433 -11.60 -2.99 -24.97
CA TRP A 433 -11.13 -4.24 -25.56
C TRP A 433 -9.60 -4.36 -25.47
N GLY A 434 -9.05 -5.47 -25.96
CA GLY A 434 -7.61 -5.68 -26.03
C GLY A 434 -7.20 -6.75 -27.03
N ALA A 435 -5.95 -6.72 -27.45
CA ALA A 435 -5.35 -7.65 -28.40
C ALA A 435 -3.87 -7.89 -28.07
N LEU A 436 -3.25 -8.81 -28.80
CA LEU A 436 -1.80 -8.94 -28.86
C LEU A 436 -1.31 -8.31 -30.16
N GLY A 437 -0.09 -7.79 -30.12
CA GLY A 437 0.54 -7.16 -31.28
C GLY A 437 2.05 -7.21 -31.22
N HIS A 438 2.68 -6.47 -32.13
CA HIS A 438 4.12 -6.29 -32.11
C HIS A 438 4.53 -4.80 -32.14
N ALA A 439 5.63 -4.51 -31.46
CA ALA A 439 6.43 -3.31 -31.63
C ALA A 439 7.47 -3.52 -32.74
N GLY A 440 8.35 -2.54 -32.94
CA GLY A 440 9.44 -2.64 -33.89
C GLY A 440 10.37 -3.82 -33.63
N GLU A 441 11.13 -4.25 -34.64
CA GLU A 441 12.05 -5.40 -34.58
C GLU A 441 13.13 -5.25 -33.50
N SER A 442 13.50 -4.02 -33.15
CA SER A 442 14.41 -3.73 -32.03
C SER A 442 13.70 -3.45 -30.71
N GLY A 443 12.37 -3.57 -30.67
CA GLY A 443 11.53 -3.31 -29.51
C GLY A 443 11.32 -1.82 -29.27
N PHE A 444 11.44 -1.37 -28.02
CA PHE A 444 11.19 0.02 -27.62
C PHE A 444 12.48 0.79 -27.33
N ALA A 445 12.58 2.01 -27.84
CA ALA A 445 13.58 2.98 -27.38
C ALA A 445 13.30 3.41 -25.94
N ALA A 446 14.34 3.68 -25.16
CA ALA A 446 14.19 4.17 -23.79
C ALA A 446 13.50 5.55 -23.74
N PRO A 447 12.84 5.92 -22.61
CA PRO A 447 12.24 7.23 -22.42
C PRO A 447 13.17 8.39 -22.80
N GLY A 448 12.69 9.29 -23.66
CA GLY A 448 13.45 10.47 -24.10
C GLY A 448 14.55 10.19 -25.13
N VAL A 449 14.80 8.93 -25.46
CA VAL A 449 15.72 8.55 -26.53
C VAL A 449 14.96 8.57 -27.86
N ALA A 450 15.48 9.32 -28.82
CA ALA A 450 14.94 9.32 -30.17
C ALA A 450 15.10 7.91 -30.77
N THR A 451 14.09 7.43 -31.50
CA THR A 451 14.19 6.12 -32.19
C THR A 451 15.22 6.15 -33.31
N GLY A 452 15.71 7.34 -33.67
CA GLY A 452 16.59 7.54 -34.82
C GLY A 452 15.86 7.28 -36.12
N PRO A 453 16.59 7.19 -37.25
CA PRO A 453 16.02 6.73 -38.51
C PRO A 453 15.25 5.41 -38.37
N THR A 454 14.21 5.20 -39.18
CA THR A 454 13.35 4.01 -39.11
C THR A 454 14.11 2.70 -39.20
N TRP A 455 15.21 2.61 -39.95
CA TRP A 455 16.01 1.38 -40.03
C TRP A 455 16.71 0.99 -38.71
N GLN A 456 16.68 1.82 -37.67
CA GLN A 456 17.07 1.42 -36.31
C GLN A 456 16.02 0.54 -35.62
N ALA A 457 14.84 0.39 -36.23
CA ALA A 457 13.81 -0.57 -35.88
C ALA A 457 13.16 -0.43 -34.49
N PHE A 458 13.29 0.74 -33.84
CA PHE A 458 12.72 1.00 -32.53
C PHE A 458 11.34 1.66 -32.60
N SER A 459 10.40 1.17 -31.79
CA SER A 459 9.20 1.90 -31.43
C SER A 459 9.52 2.95 -30.35
N PRO A 460 8.89 4.14 -30.38
CA PRO A 460 9.13 5.16 -29.37
C PRO A 460 8.46 4.80 -28.03
N THR A 461 9.03 5.29 -26.93
CA THR A 461 8.36 5.24 -25.61
C THR A 461 7.75 6.61 -25.29
N GLY A 462 6.44 6.65 -25.02
CA GLY A 462 5.77 7.91 -24.66
C GLY A 462 4.25 7.87 -24.75
N SER A 463 3.63 9.06 -24.75
CA SER A 463 2.21 9.26 -25.02
C SER A 463 2.03 10.19 -26.20
N PHE A 464 1.30 9.71 -27.21
CA PHE A 464 1.13 10.36 -28.49
C PHE A 464 -0.36 10.47 -28.82
N THR A 465 -0.75 11.54 -29.46
CA THR A 465 -2.09 11.66 -30.05
C THR A 465 -2.17 10.86 -31.33
N VAL A 466 -3.38 10.44 -31.67
CA VAL A 466 -3.73 10.01 -33.03
C VAL A 466 -4.67 11.04 -33.66
N THR A 467 -4.36 11.42 -34.89
CA THR A 467 -5.10 12.51 -35.56
C THR A 467 -5.51 12.21 -36.99
N GLN A 468 -4.97 11.15 -37.61
CA GLN A 468 -5.30 10.81 -38.99
C GLN A 468 -5.10 9.31 -39.25
N ALA A 469 -5.90 8.80 -40.18
CA ALA A 469 -5.84 7.44 -40.68
C ALA A 469 -5.54 7.43 -42.19
N PHE A 470 -5.07 6.29 -42.70
CA PHE A 470 -4.81 6.09 -44.11
C PHE A 470 -5.04 4.65 -44.53
N GLY A 471 -5.05 4.39 -45.84
CA GLY A 471 -5.11 3.04 -46.40
C GLY A 471 -5.78 3.02 -47.78
N LEU A 472 -6.22 1.84 -48.23
CA LEU A 472 -6.82 1.67 -49.56
C LEU A 472 -8.28 2.14 -49.66
N GLY A 473 -8.96 2.37 -48.54
CA GLY A 473 -10.31 2.95 -48.49
C GLY A 473 -10.84 3.06 -47.07
N ASN A 474 -11.67 4.07 -46.78
CA ASN A 474 -12.10 4.37 -45.40
C ASN A 474 -12.92 3.19 -44.80
N PRO A 475 -12.46 2.57 -43.71
CA PRO A 475 -13.13 1.42 -43.09
C PRO A 475 -14.30 1.79 -42.16
N GLY A 476 -14.72 3.06 -42.19
CA GLY A 476 -15.73 3.64 -41.28
C GLY A 476 -15.11 4.37 -40.07
N THR A 477 -13.91 4.93 -40.21
CA THR A 477 -13.28 5.71 -39.13
C THR A 477 -13.82 7.13 -39.07
N ALA A 478 -13.88 7.68 -37.85
CA ALA A 478 -14.17 9.10 -37.61
C ALA A 478 -12.91 9.99 -37.74
N LEU A 479 -11.71 9.40 -37.82
CA LEU A 479 -10.49 10.14 -38.06
C LEU A 479 -10.48 10.71 -39.49
N PRO A 480 -9.86 11.89 -39.71
CA PRO A 480 -9.47 12.33 -41.04
C PRO A 480 -8.74 11.21 -41.79
N TYR A 481 -9.29 10.78 -42.93
CA TYR A 481 -8.84 9.59 -43.64
C TYR A 481 -8.21 9.94 -44.98
N ARG A 482 -7.00 9.45 -45.22
CA ARG A 482 -6.27 9.59 -46.49
C ARG A 482 -6.30 8.28 -47.29
N THR A 483 -7.00 8.30 -48.41
CA THR A 483 -6.90 7.21 -49.40
C THR A 483 -5.54 7.27 -50.07
N LEU A 484 -4.79 6.18 -49.97
CA LEU A 484 -3.49 6.04 -50.62
C LEU A 484 -3.65 5.86 -52.13
N ASN A 485 -2.67 6.33 -52.89
CA ASN A 485 -2.57 6.23 -54.35
C ASN A 485 -1.11 5.89 -54.74
N PRO A 486 -0.81 5.54 -56.01
CA PRO A 486 0.55 5.16 -56.43
C PRO A 486 1.67 6.16 -56.13
N TYR A 487 1.33 7.44 -55.94
CA TYR A 487 2.27 8.51 -55.62
C TYR A 487 2.48 8.71 -54.12
N SER A 488 1.72 8.03 -53.26
CA SER A 488 1.72 8.25 -51.82
C SER A 488 3.06 7.89 -51.16
N ARG A 489 3.71 8.87 -50.53
CA ARG A 489 4.99 8.71 -49.82
C ARG A 489 4.92 9.29 -48.41
N TRP A 490 5.75 8.76 -47.52
CA TRP A 490 6.05 9.39 -46.23
C TRP A 490 7.53 9.78 -46.18
N GLY A 491 7.82 11.05 -45.89
CA GLY A 491 9.18 11.57 -45.97
C GLY A 491 10.10 11.02 -44.89
N GLY A 492 11.17 10.36 -45.32
CA GLY A 492 12.29 9.93 -44.50
C GLY A 492 13.58 10.70 -44.80
N ARG A 493 13.68 11.34 -45.97
CA ARG A 493 14.81 12.21 -46.32
C ARG A 493 14.82 13.47 -45.45
N LEU A 494 16.01 13.93 -45.08
CA LEU A 494 16.21 15.12 -44.24
C LEU A 494 15.96 16.42 -45.01
N ASN A 495 14.69 16.68 -45.32
CA ASN A 495 14.24 17.85 -46.08
C ASN A 495 12.86 18.33 -45.57
N ALA A 496 12.24 19.27 -46.28
CA ALA A 496 10.96 19.87 -45.87
C ALA A 496 9.80 18.85 -45.68
N ASN A 497 9.88 17.67 -46.30
CA ASN A 497 8.89 16.60 -46.23
C ASN A 497 9.17 15.59 -45.12
N TYR A 498 10.28 15.71 -44.37
CA TYR A 498 10.62 14.76 -43.30
C TYR A 498 9.46 14.60 -42.31
N ASN A 499 9.12 13.33 -42.03
CA ASN A 499 7.99 12.90 -41.19
C ASN A 499 6.62 13.47 -41.59
N LYS A 500 6.40 13.69 -42.89
CA LYS A 500 5.13 14.14 -43.48
C LYS A 500 4.75 13.29 -44.67
N TYR A 501 3.44 13.20 -44.91
CA TYR A 501 2.93 12.70 -46.16
C TYR A 501 3.24 13.68 -47.31
N PHE A 502 3.61 13.15 -48.46
CA PHE A 502 3.69 13.89 -49.72
C PHE A 502 3.43 12.94 -50.90
N GLU A 503 3.25 13.49 -52.10
CA GLU A 503 3.09 12.70 -53.32
C GLU A 503 4.31 12.82 -54.22
N SER A 504 4.78 11.69 -54.76
CA SER A 504 5.90 11.60 -55.69
C SER A 504 5.83 10.30 -56.49
N SER A 505 6.16 10.37 -57.77
CA SER A 505 6.33 9.19 -58.63
C SER A 505 7.64 8.45 -58.33
N SER A 506 8.66 9.15 -57.83
CA SER A 506 9.94 8.57 -57.45
C SER A 506 9.84 7.79 -56.13
N ASP A 507 10.49 6.63 -56.10
CA ASP A 507 10.72 5.84 -54.89
C ASP A 507 12.17 6.04 -54.47
N VAL A 508 12.39 6.85 -53.43
CA VAL A 508 13.72 7.29 -53.01
C VAL A 508 13.88 6.98 -51.54
N PHE A 509 14.72 6.00 -51.23
CA PHE A 509 15.08 5.70 -49.85
C PHE A 509 15.72 6.93 -49.16
N PRO A 510 15.39 7.24 -47.90
CA PRO A 510 14.54 6.47 -46.99
C PRO A 510 13.07 6.91 -46.92
N ASP A 511 12.52 7.58 -47.94
CA ASP A 511 11.07 7.84 -47.98
C ASP A 511 10.30 6.51 -48.06
N GLU A 512 9.23 6.37 -47.27
CA GLU A 512 8.41 5.16 -47.31
C GLU A 512 7.41 5.22 -48.47
N ASN A 513 7.46 4.20 -49.33
CA ASN A 513 6.48 3.97 -50.38
C ASN A 513 5.19 3.39 -49.80
N MET A 514 4.34 4.27 -49.25
CA MET A 514 3.11 3.85 -48.56
C MET A 514 2.18 3.01 -49.44
N TRP A 515 2.10 3.31 -50.74
CA TRP A 515 1.30 2.52 -51.69
C TRP A 515 1.81 1.10 -51.84
N TYR A 516 3.13 0.94 -52.04
CA TYR A 516 3.75 -0.38 -52.12
C TYR A 516 3.45 -1.23 -50.87
N PHE A 517 3.61 -0.65 -49.68
CA PHE A 517 3.29 -1.33 -48.41
C PHE A 517 1.79 -1.64 -48.24
N ALA A 518 0.91 -0.85 -48.86
CA ALA A 518 -0.53 -1.08 -48.81
C ALA A 518 -0.99 -2.19 -49.77
N THR A 519 -0.34 -2.31 -50.93
CA THR A 519 -0.73 -3.27 -51.98
C THR A 519 0.09 -4.56 -52.01
N ARG A 520 1.21 -4.63 -51.28
CA ARG A 520 2.02 -5.85 -51.21
C ARG A 520 1.29 -6.97 -50.43
N PRO A 521 1.67 -8.25 -50.63
CA PRO A 521 0.96 -9.38 -50.02
C PRO A 521 0.94 -9.43 -48.50
N SER A 522 1.91 -8.79 -47.83
CA SER A 522 1.93 -8.70 -46.36
C SER A 522 0.94 -7.67 -45.81
N HIS A 523 0.35 -6.83 -46.67
CA HIS A 523 -0.76 -5.93 -46.34
C HIS A 523 -0.52 -4.92 -45.20
N ASP A 524 0.73 -4.55 -44.91
CA ASP A 524 1.09 -3.76 -43.72
C ASP A 524 0.30 -2.45 -43.65
N TYR A 525 0.22 -1.70 -44.75
CA TYR A 525 -0.45 -0.39 -44.83
C TYR A 525 -1.79 -0.44 -45.56
N ARG A 526 -2.41 -1.63 -45.67
CA ARG A 526 -3.76 -1.75 -46.24
C ARG A 526 -4.74 -0.83 -45.50
N GLN A 527 -4.52 -0.70 -44.20
CA GLN A 527 -5.10 0.29 -43.29
C GLN A 527 -4.01 0.73 -42.30
N GLY A 528 -4.11 1.94 -41.78
CA GLY A 528 -3.19 2.41 -40.75
C GLY A 528 -3.63 3.71 -40.08
N VAL A 529 -3.06 3.96 -38.91
CA VAL A 529 -3.25 5.20 -38.12
C VAL A 529 -1.90 5.83 -37.86
N VAL A 530 -1.84 7.15 -37.98
CA VAL A 530 -0.62 7.89 -37.68
C VAL A 530 -0.54 8.17 -36.19
N ILE A 531 0.56 7.70 -35.59
CA ILE A 531 0.95 8.02 -34.22
C ILE A 531 1.82 9.28 -34.28
N ASN A 532 1.46 10.31 -33.52
CA ASN A 532 2.13 11.62 -33.60
C ASN A 532 3.47 11.69 -32.87
N TYR A 533 4.35 10.73 -33.16
CA TYR A 533 5.73 10.76 -32.72
C TYR A 533 6.58 11.65 -33.63
N ASN A 534 7.40 12.53 -33.03
CA ASN A 534 8.27 13.48 -33.73
C ASN A 534 7.51 14.34 -34.76
N ARG A 535 6.26 14.73 -34.46
CA ARG A 535 5.42 15.56 -35.33
C ARG A 535 4.27 16.24 -34.57
N PRO A 536 3.71 17.35 -35.11
CA PRO A 536 2.56 17.99 -34.52
C PRO A 536 1.34 17.05 -34.44
N PRO A 537 0.48 17.21 -33.42
CA PRO A 537 0.50 18.29 -32.43
C PRO A 537 1.40 18.04 -31.21
N ASP A 538 1.96 16.85 -31.03
CA ASP A 538 2.68 16.52 -29.78
C ASP A 538 4.10 17.08 -29.71
N ALA A 539 4.77 17.27 -30.85
CA ALA A 539 6.13 17.83 -30.90
C ALA A 539 6.42 18.52 -32.24
N PRO A 540 7.36 19.47 -32.30
CA PRO A 540 7.94 19.88 -33.58
C PRO A 540 8.67 18.71 -34.24
N ILE A 541 8.76 18.72 -35.57
CA ILE A 541 9.54 17.74 -36.31
C ILE A 541 11.02 18.03 -36.13
N THR A 542 11.74 17.09 -35.54
CA THR A 542 13.20 17.10 -35.41
C THR A 542 13.80 16.11 -36.40
N MET A 543 14.68 16.60 -37.27
CA MET A 543 15.38 15.75 -38.23
C MET A 543 16.14 14.63 -37.51
N ASN A 544 16.13 13.43 -38.09
CA ASN A 544 16.81 12.25 -37.56
C ASN A 544 16.28 11.73 -36.20
N ALA A 545 15.18 12.27 -35.68
CA ALA A 545 14.58 11.79 -34.43
C ALA A 545 13.56 10.65 -34.64
N GLY A 546 13.34 10.22 -35.89
CA GLY A 546 12.42 9.15 -36.27
C GLY A 546 11.23 9.65 -37.08
N PHE A 547 10.70 8.78 -37.92
CA PHE A 547 9.59 9.10 -38.83
C PHE A 547 8.71 7.87 -39.05
N ALA A 548 7.55 8.07 -39.67
CA ALA A 548 6.65 6.98 -40.10
C ALA A 548 6.26 5.98 -39.00
N ILE A 549 6.04 6.45 -37.77
CA ILE A 549 5.54 5.58 -36.70
C ILE A 549 4.02 5.49 -36.82
N PHE A 550 3.54 4.30 -37.17
CA PHE A 550 2.12 4.02 -37.39
C PHE A 550 1.62 2.88 -36.51
N LEU A 551 0.30 2.80 -36.39
CA LEU A 551 -0.40 1.57 -36.03
C LEU A 551 -0.95 0.94 -37.31
N HIS A 552 -0.59 -0.31 -37.60
CA HIS A 552 -0.93 -0.94 -38.89
C HIS A 552 -1.21 -2.46 -38.77
N GLY A 553 -1.49 -3.12 -39.91
CA GLY A 553 -1.93 -4.52 -39.99
C GLY A 553 -0.77 -5.53 -40.00
N ASN A 554 -1.02 -6.78 -40.42
CA ASN A 554 -0.03 -7.88 -40.59
C ASN A 554 0.48 -8.59 -39.30
N ASN A 555 0.35 -7.98 -38.11
CA ASN A 555 0.77 -8.56 -36.82
C ASN A 555 2.17 -9.19 -36.79
N LEU A 556 3.14 -8.54 -37.42
CA LEU A 556 4.56 -8.90 -37.37
C LEU A 556 5.40 -7.70 -36.92
N PRO A 557 6.55 -7.91 -36.28
CA PRO A 557 7.49 -6.83 -36.01
C PRO A 557 7.90 -6.12 -37.31
N THR A 558 7.99 -4.80 -37.27
CA THR A 558 8.43 -3.97 -38.40
C THR A 558 9.52 -2.99 -37.96
N TRP A 559 9.89 -2.00 -38.77
CA TRP A 559 10.98 -1.08 -38.44
C TRP A 559 10.66 -0.02 -37.36
N GLY A 560 9.58 -0.16 -36.59
CA GLY A 560 9.32 0.74 -35.46
C GLY A 560 7.85 1.06 -35.24
N CYS A 561 6.99 0.68 -36.18
CA CYS A 561 5.56 0.77 -36.02
C CYS A 561 5.03 -0.21 -34.97
N ILE A 562 3.79 0.02 -34.55
CA ILE A 562 2.98 -0.98 -33.85
C ILE A 562 2.14 -1.73 -34.88
N SER A 563 2.12 -3.05 -34.80
CA SER A 563 1.29 -3.90 -35.66
C SER A 563 0.29 -4.73 -34.85
N LEU A 564 -0.90 -4.87 -35.40
CA LEU A 564 -1.97 -5.73 -34.89
C LEU A 564 -2.46 -6.66 -36.02
N ASN A 565 -3.34 -7.61 -35.69
CA ASN A 565 -4.09 -8.30 -36.73
C ASN A 565 -5.04 -7.31 -37.42
N ASP A 566 -5.33 -7.55 -38.70
CA ASP A 566 -6.20 -6.66 -39.50
C ASP A 566 -7.57 -6.44 -38.85
N GLY A 567 -8.16 -7.47 -38.22
CA GLY A 567 -9.43 -7.35 -37.51
C GLY A 567 -9.37 -6.39 -36.31
N ASP A 568 -8.31 -6.49 -35.51
CA ASP A 568 -8.08 -5.65 -34.33
C ASP A 568 -7.79 -4.20 -34.74
N LEU A 569 -7.01 -4.01 -35.82
CA LEU A 569 -6.76 -2.69 -36.41
C LEU A 569 -8.05 -2.04 -36.93
N LEU A 570 -8.89 -2.80 -37.64
CA LEU A 570 -10.17 -2.30 -38.14
C LEU A 570 -11.11 -1.93 -36.98
N GLN A 571 -11.11 -2.70 -35.90
CA GLN A 571 -11.83 -2.36 -34.68
C GLN A 571 -11.32 -1.05 -34.06
N TYR A 572 -10.01 -0.87 -33.96
CA TYR A 572 -9.42 0.40 -33.51
C TYR A 572 -9.85 1.56 -34.41
N LEU A 573 -9.70 1.44 -35.72
CA LEU A 573 -10.03 2.51 -36.68
C LEU A 573 -11.49 2.96 -36.60
N ARG A 574 -12.43 2.02 -36.49
CA ARG A 574 -13.87 2.34 -36.42
C ARG A 574 -14.27 3.02 -35.12
N THR A 575 -13.47 2.89 -34.08
CA THR A 575 -13.77 3.47 -32.76
C THR A 575 -12.93 4.71 -32.48
N ALA A 576 -11.77 4.89 -33.11
CA ALA A 576 -10.84 5.98 -32.86
C ALA A 576 -11.39 7.36 -33.26
N HIS A 577 -11.10 8.35 -32.42
CA HIS A 577 -11.40 9.76 -32.65
C HIS A 577 -10.13 10.62 -32.60
N SER A 578 -10.19 11.79 -33.24
CA SER A 578 -9.09 12.73 -33.20
C SER A 578 -8.87 13.22 -31.76
N GLY A 579 -7.65 13.14 -31.27
CA GLY A 579 -7.31 13.48 -29.88
C GLY A 579 -7.30 12.29 -28.92
N ASP A 580 -7.68 11.10 -29.38
CA ASP A 580 -7.41 9.85 -28.64
C ASP A 580 -5.90 9.73 -28.36
N ARG A 581 -5.56 9.12 -27.24
CA ARG A 581 -4.17 8.96 -26.79
C ARG A 581 -3.68 7.54 -26.96
N PHE A 582 -2.40 7.44 -27.31
CA PHE A 582 -1.68 6.21 -27.53
C PHE A 582 -0.45 6.21 -26.62
N VAL A 583 -0.44 5.38 -25.58
CA VAL A 583 0.66 5.24 -24.62
C VAL A 583 1.41 3.96 -24.94
N MET A 584 2.70 4.05 -25.21
CA MET A 584 3.47 2.91 -25.70
C MET A 584 4.87 2.88 -25.10
N GLY A 585 5.37 1.69 -24.79
CA GLY A 585 6.66 1.49 -24.13
C GLY A 585 6.72 0.19 -23.34
N VAL A 586 7.66 0.12 -22.39
CA VAL A 586 7.81 -1.02 -21.48
C VAL A 586 7.08 -0.75 -20.17
N ALA A 587 6.45 -1.79 -19.62
CA ALA A 587 5.56 -1.66 -18.46
C ALA A 587 6.20 -0.90 -17.28
N TYR A 588 7.46 -1.20 -16.93
CA TYR A 588 8.11 -0.57 -15.77
C TYR A 588 8.43 0.93 -15.95
N ASP A 589 8.45 1.43 -17.19
CA ASP A 589 8.63 2.85 -17.49
C ASP A 589 7.31 3.58 -17.66
N ILE A 590 6.30 2.92 -18.20
CA ILE A 590 4.97 3.51 -18.37
C ILE A 590 4.24 3.66 -17.03
N PHE A 591 4.40 2.69 -16.12
CA PHE A 591 3.65 2.62 -14.88
C PHE A 591 4.56 2.84 -13.66
N ASN A 592 4.01 3.53 -12.66
CA ASN A 592 4.47 3.46 -11.28
C ASN A 592 3.95 2.15 -10.70
#